data_AF-A0A0B1U4B4-F1
#
_entry.id   AF-A0A0B1U4B4-F1
#
_cell.length_a   1.000
_cell.length_b   1.000
_cell.length_c   1.000
_cell.angle_alpha   90.00
_cell.angle_beta   90.00
_cell.angle_gamma   90.00
#
_symmetry.space_group_name_H-M   'P 1'
#
loop_
_entity.id
_entity.type
_entity.pdbx_description
1 polymer ?
#
loop_
_entity_poly.entity_id
_entity_poly.type
_entity_poly.pdbx_seq_one_letter_code
_entity_poly.pdbx_strand_id
1 'polypeptide(L)' 'MADKDIKDIAHCVYMIDLVLREIMHSASITKKEFATQCIIDSFVTILREEGYAVTPARLKKMLAYAH' A
#
# COMPACT_ATOMS: atom_id res chain seq x y z
N MET A 1 -12.95 -16.00 -11.34
CA MET A 1 -12.65 -14.68 -11.92
C MET A 1 -11.22 -14.74 -12.44
N ALA A 2 -10.94 -14.25 -13.65
CA ALA A 2 -9.55 -14.10 -14.08
C ALA A 2 -8.87 -13.15 -13.09
N ASP A 3 -7.73 -13.55 -12.53
CA ASP A 3 -6.94 -12.69 -11.65
C ASP A 3 -6.67 -11.37 -12.35
N LYS A 4 -7.18 -10.26 -11.78
CA LYS A 4 -6.88 -8.92 -12.30
C LYS A 4 -5.38 -8.66 -12.11
N ASP A 5 -4.73 -8.10 -13.13
CA ASP A 5 -3.28 -7.90 -13.07
C ASP A 5 -2.96 -6.68 -12.21
N ILE A 6 -1.85 -6.77 -11.46
CA ILE A 6 -1.41 -5.71 -10.57
C ILE A 6 -0.95 -4.45 -11.33
N LYS A 7 -0.68 -4.57 -12.64
CA LYS A 7 -0.38 -3.44 -13.53
C LYS A 7 -1.57 -2.49 -13.66
N ASP A 8 -2.80 -2.98 -13.50
CA ASP A 8 -4.01 -2.18 -13.60
C ASP A 8 -4.17 -1.20 -12.41
N ILE A 9 -3.43 -1.43 -11.32
CA ILE A 9 -3.50 -0.64 -10.09
C ILE A 9 -2.25 0.22 -9.82
N ALA A 10 -1.40 0.43 -10.82
CA ALA A 10 -0.17 1.22 -10.66
C ALA A 10 -0.43 2.61 -10.07
N HIS A 11 -1.50 3.28 -10.52
CA HIS A 11 -1.91 4.58 -9.98
C HIS A 11 -2.34 4.50 -8.51
N CYS A 12 -3.06 3.44 -8.11
CA CYS A 12 -3.47 3.24 -6.73
C CYS A 12 -2.26 2.99 -5.80
N VAL A 13 -1.28 2.20 -6.27
CA VAL A 13 -0.02 1.98 -5.54
C VAL A 13 0.75 3.29 -5.35
N TYR A 14 0.82 4.13 -6.37
CA TYR A 14 1.44 5.45 -6.28
C TYR A 14 0.75 6.36 -5.26
N MET A 15 -0.60 6.38 -5.22
CA MET A 15 -1.34 7.17 -4.24
C MET A 15 -1.07 6.73 -2.80
N ILE A 16 -0.96 5.41 -2.57
CA ILE A 16 -0.55 4.90 -1.25
C ILE A 16 0.88 5.31 -0.92
N ASP A 17 1.80 5.30 -1.89
CA ASP A 17 3.18 5.75 -1.67
C ASP A 17 3.23 7.21 -1.17
N LEU A 18 2.43 8.10 -1.76
CA LEU A 18 2.33 9.50 -1.32
C LEU A 18 1.82 9.63 0.12
N VAL A 19 0.78 8.88 0.48
CA VAL A 19 0.23 8.87 1.85
C VAL A 19 1.29 8.38 2.85
N LEU A 20 2.02 7.32 2.50
CA LEU A 20 3.07 6.78 3.36
C LEU A 20 4.23 7.78 3.53
N ARG A 21 4.61 8.52 2.49
CA ARG A 21 5.57 9.63 2.62
C ARG A 21 5.06 10.71 3.56
N GLU A 22 3.81 11.12 3.44
CA GLU A 22 3.22 12.12 4.33
C GLU A 22 3.26 11.66 5.79
N ILE A 23 2.97 10.38 6.05
CA ILE A 23 3.05 9.80 7.40
C ILE A 23 4.47 9.82 7.96
N MET A 24 5.45 9.49 7.12
CA MET A 24 6.85 9.48 7.51
C MET A 24 7.37 10.89 7.82
N HIS A 25 6.92 11.89 7.08
CA HIS A 25 7.33 13.29 7.25
C HIS A 25 6.47 14.08 8.25
N SER A 26 5.31 13.57 8.65
CA SER A 26 4.45 14.23 9.62
C SER A 26 5.08 14.24 11.02
N ALA A 27 5.08 15.42 11.65
CA ALA A 27 5.48 15.59 13.05
C ALA A 27 4.36 15.18 14.03
N SER A 28 3.11 15.13 13.57
CA SER A 28 1.94 14.81 14.38
C SER A 28 1.73 13.30 14.57
N ILE A 29 2.36 12.47 13.74
CA ILE A 29 2.23 11.01 13.82
C ILE A 29 3.42 10.45 14.59
N THR A 30 3.16 10.04 15.84
CA THR A 30 4.20 9.50 16.74
C THR A 30 4.51 8.03 16.44
N LYS A 31 3.51 7.24 16.03
CA LYS A 31 3.65 5.79 15.75
C LYS A 31 3.67 5.51 14.25
N LYS A 32 4.71 6.00 13.55
CA LYS A 32 4.81 5.94 12.09
C LYS A 32 4.79 4.52 11.54
N GLU A 33 5.58 3.62 12.13
CA GLU A 33 5.64 2.22 11.69
C GLU A 33 4.28 1.52 11.79
N PHE A 34 3.56 1.75 12.89
CA PHE A 34 2.22 1.20 13.08
C PHE A 34 1.23 1.77 12.05
N ALA A 35 1.23 3.09 11.85
CA ALA A 35 0.36 3.73 10.87
C ALA A 35 0.62 3.22 9.44
N THR A 36 1.88 3.10 9.05
CA THR A 36 2.30 2.53 7.76
C THR A 36 1.82 1.09 7.60
N GLN A 37 1.99 0.26 8.63
CA GLN A 37 1.57 -1.13 8.59
C GLN A 37 0.05 -1.28 8.46
N CYS A 38 -0.72 -0.48 9.22
CA CYS A 38 -2.19 -0.47 9.12
C CYS A 38 -2.66 -0.13 7.70
N ILE A 39 -2.07 0.88 7.06
CA ILE A 39 -2.44 1.29 5.70
C ILE A 39 -2.14 0.19 4.69
N ILE A 40 -0.97 -0.43 4.79
CA ILE A 40 -0.58 -1.54 3.91
C ILE A 40 -1.57 -2.70 4.05
N ASP A 41 -1.91 -3.08 5.29
CA ASP A 41 -2.81 -4.21 5.54
C ASP A 41 -4.24 -3.92 5.05
N SER A 42 -4.74 -2.70 5.28
CA SER A 42 -6.03 -2.26 4.74
C SER A 42 -6.04 -2.27 3.21
N PHE A 43 -4.98 -1.77 2.56
CA PHE A 43 -4.92 -1.72 1.10
C PHE A 43 -4.83 -3.12 0.49
N VAL A 44 -4.05 -4.03 1.09
CA VAL A 44 -4.01 -5.45 0.68
C VAL A 44 -5.40 -6.09 0.79
N THR A 45 -6.13 -5.79 1.86
CA THR A 45 -7.48 -6.32 2.08
C THR A 45 -8.43 -5.84 0.99
N ILE A 46 -8.48 -4.53 0.73
CA ILE A 46 -9.31 -3.94 -0.32
C ILE A 46 -8.98 -4.55 -1.69
N LEU A 47 -7.70 -4.67 -2.04
CA LEU A 47 -7.30 -5.25 -3.32
C LEU A 47 -7.71 -6.72 -3.46
N ARG A 48 -7.65 -7.49 -2.37
CA ARG A 48 -8.11 -8.89 -2.38
C ARG A 48 -9.61 -9.00 -2.57
N GLU A 49 -10.39 -8.15 -1.89
CA GLU A 49 -11.85 -8.08 -2.06
C GLU A 49 -12.23 -7.70 -3.50
N GLU A 50 -11.45 -6.82 -4.13
CA GLU A 50 -11.60 -6.44 -5.54
C GLU A 50 -11.16 -7.52 -6.54
N GLY A 51 -10.60 -8.64 -6.07
CA GLY A 51 -10.17 -9.77 -6.89
C GLY A 51 -8.75 -9.70 -7.42
N TYR A 52 -7.88 -8.87 -6.82
CA TYR A 52 -6.45 -8.84 -7.12
C TYR A 52 -5.67 -9.79 -6.18
N ALA A 53 -4.86 -10.69 -6.74
CA ALA A 53 -3.93 -11.51 -5.96
C ALA A 53 -2.71 -10.72 -5.47
N VAL A 54 -2.91 -9.92 -4.41
CA VAL A 54 -1.86 -9.13 -3.75
C VAL A 54 -1.55 -9.68 -2.36
N THR A 55 -0.27 -9.73 -2.02
CA THR A 55 0.22 -10.02 -0.66
C THR A 55 0.89 -8.79 -0.09
N PRO A 56 0.99 -8.65 1.25
CA PRO A 56 1.70 -7.53 1.87
C PRO A 56 3.15 -7.42 1.37
N ALA A 57 3.84 -8.55 1.22
CA ALA A 57 5.21 -8.59 0.70
C ALA A 57 5.30 -8.13 -0.77
N ARG A 58 4.32 -8.49 -1.61
CA ARG A 58 4.25 -8.07 -3.01
C ARG A 58 3.99 -6.57 -3.10
N LEU A 59 3.03 -6.05 -2.33
CA LEU A 59 2.72 -4.63 -2.28
C LEU A 59 3.92 -3.81 -1.78
N LYS A 60 4.59 -4.24 -0.71
CA LYS A 60 5.78 -3.57 -0.17
C LYS A 60 6.90 -3.42 -1.20
N LYS A 61 7.10 -4.41 -2.08
CA LYS A 61 8.08 -4.31 -3.18
C LYS A 61 7.72 -3.29 -4.26
N MET A 62 6.45 -2.94 -4.38
CA MET A 62 5.97 -1.97 -5.36
C MET A 62 5.93 -0.54 -4.80
N LEU A 63 5.98 -0.40 -3.49
CA LEU A 63 6.01 0.90 -2.83
C LEU A 63 7.44 1.47 -2.90
N ALA A 64 7.57 2.68 -3.43
CA ALA A 64 8.85 3.33 -3.66
C ALA A 64 9.44 3.94 -2.38
N TYR A 65 8.63 4.25 -1.37
CA TYR A 65 9.11 4.76 -0.07
C TYR A 65 9.89 3.73 0.75
N ALA A 66 9.78 2.44 0.40
CA ALA A 66 10.51 1.35 1.04
C ALA A 66 11.92 1.16 0.45
N HIS A 67 12.31 1.98 -0.54
CA HIS A 67 13.59 1.95 -1.24
C HIS A 67 14.46 3.17 -0.92
#